data_AF-A0A845XVE9-F1
#
_entry.id   AF-A0A845XVE9-F1
#
_cell.length_a   1.000
_cell.length_b   1.000
_cell.length_c   1.000
_cell.angle_alpha   90.00
_cell.angle_beta   90.00
_cell.angle_gamma   90.00
#
_symmetry.space_group_name_H-M   'P 1'
#
loop_
_entity.id
_entity.type
_entity.pdbx_description
1 polymer ?
#
loop_
_entity_poly.entity_id
_entity_poly.type
_entity_poly.pdbx_seq_one_letter_code
_entity_poly.pdbx_strand_id
1 'polypeptide(L)'
;MLEHLSDPFAAIGDIHSMLKPNGIALITEAFRKVNPNLPTHLAANAKYDGLTPFMFLKQGMLLSWYDRKMGGKPMEFLRLNNNVSFITKLLKFMHLIKDKTIRAGYFKAIRLNYHNAVKQFIKKCIGK
;
A
#
# COMPACT_ATOMS: atom_id res chain seq x y z
N MET A 1 -0.61 3.64 12.23
CA MET A 1 0.62 3.99 11.49
C MET A 1 1.25 2.70 11.01
N LEU A 2 1.29 2.48 9.69
CA LEU A 2 1.72 1.21 9.08
C LEU A 2 3.24 1.18 8.82
N GLU A 3 3.85 2.36 8.63
CA GLU A 3 5.26 2.58 8.34
C GLU A 3 6.22 2.11 9.44
N HIS A 4 5.73 1.98 10.67
CA HIS A 4 6.49 1.53 11.85
C HIS A 4 6.40 0.02 12.09
N LEU A 5 5.48 -0.66 11.40
CA LEU A 5 5.17 -2.06 11.67
C LEU A 5 6.08 -2.96 10.84
N SER A 6 6.64 -4.01 11.46
CA SER A 6 7.48 -5.00 10.77
C SER A 6 6.73 -5.77 9.69
N ASP A 7 5.44 -6.03 9.91
CA ASP A 7 4.53 -6.61 8.93
C ASP A 7 3.27 -5.76 8.73
N PRO A 8 3.31 -4.79 7.80
CA PRO A 8 2.14 -3.97 7.48
C PRO A 8 0.97 -4.78 6.91
N PHE A 9 1.19 -5.94 6.27
CA PHE A 9 0.10 -6.74 5.69
C PHE A 9 -0.71 -7.45 6.76
N ALA A 10 -0.05 -7.99 7.79
CA ALA A 10 -0.71 -8.57 8.95
C ALA A 10 -1.59 -7.51 9.64
N ALA A 11 -1.02 -6.32 9.89
CA ALA A 11 -1.77 -5.22 10.51
C ALA A 11 -3.01 -4.78 9.70
N ILE A 12 -2.92 -4.76 8.37
CA ILE A 12 -4.10 -4.48 7.52
C ILE A 12 -5.13 -5.63 7.62
N GLY A 13 -4.68 -6.88 7.75
CA GLY A 13 -5.54 -8.02 8.04
C GLY A 13 -6.28 -7.89 9.37
N ASP A 14 -5.59 -7.44 10.40
CA ASP A 14 -6.18 -7.16 11.72
C ASP A 14 -7.23 -6.05 11.62
N ILE A 15 -6.91 -4.94 10.95
CA ILE A 15 -7.87 -3.84 10.67
C ILE A 15 -9.12 -4.38 9.96
N HIS A 16 -8.94 -5.18 8.92
CA HIS A 16 -10.06 -5.80 8.21
C HIS A 16 -10.91 -6.65 9.17
N SER A 17 -10.30 -7.48 10.01
CA SER A 17 -11.01 -8.37 10.95
C SER A 17 -11.86 -7.61 11.97
N MET A 18 -11.40 -6.43 12.42
CA MET A 18 -12.05 -5.60 13.43
C MET A 18 -13.23 -4.78 12.88
N LEU A 19 -13.28 -4.52 11.57
CA LEU A 19 -14.33 -3.74 10.95
C LEU A 19 -15.54 -4.61 10.62
N LYS A 20 -16.78 -4.17 10.87
CA LYS A 20 -17.95 -4.81 10.26
C LYS A 20 -17.94 -4.65 8.73
N PRO A 21 -18.70 -5.44 7.96
CA PRO A 21 -18.87 -5.19 6.53
C PRO A 21 -19.38 -3.76 6.27
N ASN A 22 -18.84 -3.11 5.22
CA ASN A 22 -18.99 -1.67 4.94
C ASN A 22 -18.41 -0.73 6.01
N GLY A 23 -17.70 -1.25 7.01
CA GLY A 23 -16.93 -0.46 7.96
C GLY A 23 -15.78 0.28 7.27
N ILE A 24 -15.39 1.41 7.83
CA ILE A 24 -14.40 2.32 7.25
C ILE A 24 -13.12 2.33 8.10
N ALA A 25 -11.96 2.26 7.44
CA ALA A 25 -10.68 2.62 8.02
C ALA A 25 -10.16 3.92 7.39
N LEU A 26 -9.75 4.88 8.22
CA LEU A 26 -9.03 6.07 7.80
C LEU A 26 -7.55 5.90 8.04
N ILE A 27 -6.74 6.05 6.99
CA ILE A 27 -5.32 5.69 7.00
C ILE A 27 -4.48 6.89 6.57
N THR A 28 -3.54 7.24 7.45
CA THR A 28 -2.46 8.20 7.22
C THR A 28 -1.14 7.48 7.46
N GLU A 29 -0.63 6.79 6.45
CA GLU A 29 0.74 6.24 6.51
C GLU A 29 1.74 7.23 5.90
N ALA A 30 3.04 7.03 6.12
CA ALA A 30 4.10 7.76 5.44
C ALA A 30 5.32 6.88 5.10
N PHE A 31 5.10 5.77 4.37
CA PHE A 31 6.16 4.86 3.92
C PHE A 31 7.32 5.53 3.17
N ARG A 32 7.06 6.65 2.46
CA ARG A 32 8.09 7.42 1.73
C ARG A 32 9.03 8.23 2.63
N LYS A 33 8.59 8.62 3.83
CA LYS A 33 9.31 9.61 4.65
C LYS A 33 10.28 8.93 5.62
N VAL A 34 11.27 8.22 5.09
CA VAL A 34 12.37 7.69 5.91
C VAL A 34 13.51 8.71 5.87
N ASN A 35 13.76 9.38 7.00
CA ASN A 35 14.87 10.32 7.15
C ASN A 35 15.29 10.40 8.63
N PRO A 36 16.44 11.04 8.95
CA PRO A 36 16.92 11.14 10.33
C PRO A 36 15.94 11.80 11.31
N ASN A 37 15.01 12.62 10.81
CA ASN A 37 14.00 13.30 11.63
C ASN A 37 12.76 12.43 11.90
N LEU A 38 12.72 11.21 11.35
CA LEU A 38 11.63 10.24 11.53
C LEU A 38 12.21 8.87 11.92
N PRO A 39 12.86 8.78 13.10
CA PRO A 39 13.68 7.62 13.50
C PRO A 39 12.87 6.33 13.71
N THR A 40 11.56 6.44 13.89
CA THR A 40 10.67 5.30 14.08
C THR A 40 10.22 4.68 12.75
N HIS A 41 10.41 5.34 11.60
CA HIS A 41 10.04 4.76 10.30
C HIS A 41 10.98 3.61 9.95
N LEU A 42 10.43 2.44 9.63
CA LEU A 42 11.26 1.33 9.19
C LEU A 42 11.68 1.55 7.74
N ALA A 43 12.99 1.71 7.50
CA ALA A 43 13.53 1.85 6.14
C ALA A 43 13.13 0.70 5.22
N ALA A 44 13.00 -0.52 5.77
CA ALA A 44 12.53 -1.70 5.06
C ALA A 44 11.13 -1.56 4.46
N ASN A 45 10.29 -0.67 5.02
CA ASN A 45 8.93 -0.43 4.56
C ASN A 45 8.84 0.60 3.43
N ALA A 46 9.93 1.27 3.07
CA ALA A 46 9.96 2.21 1.94
C ALA A 46 9.50 1.57 0.61
N LYS A 47 9.67 0.24 0.47
CA LYS A 47 9.20 -0.57 -0.66
C LYS A 47 7.68 -0.55 -0.86
N TYR A 48 6.92 -0.12 0.17
CA TYR A 48 5.46 -0.01 0.15
C TYR A 48 4.95 1.39 -0.22
N ASP A 49 5.84 2.38 -0.43
CA ASP A 49 5.45 3.71 -0.90
C ASP A 49 4.65 3.61 -2.21
N GLY A 50 3.46 4.21 -2.25
CA GLY A 50 2.56 4.16 -3.40
C GLY A 50 1.78 2.85 -3.57
N LEU A 51 1.98 1.85 -2.70
CA LEU A 51 1.28 0.55 -2.76
C LEU A 51 0.09 0.44 -1.80
N THR A 52 -0.09 1.38 -0.87
CA THR A 52 -1.12 1.32 0.18
C THR A 52 -2.51 0.95 -0.35
N PRO A 53 -3.06 1.55 -1.43
CA PRO A 53 -4.37 1.16 -1.95
C PRO A 53 -4.47 -0.31 -2.38
N PHE A 54 -3.39 -0.86 -2.94
CA PHE A 54 -3.35 -2.24 -3.42
C PHE A 54 -3.12 -3.24 -2.28
N MET A 55 -2.38 -2.83 -1.24
CA MET A 55 -2.22 -3.63 -0.03
C MET A 55 -3.58 -3.85 0.66
N PHE A 56 -4.38 -2.78 0.79
CA PHE A 56 -5.75 -2.87 1.32
C PHE A 56 -6.67 -3.68 0.41
N LEU A 57 -6.60 -3.49 -0.92
CA LEU A 57 -7.42 -4.27 -1.85
C LEU A 57 -7.14 -5.77 -1.75
N LYS A 58 -5.88 -6.18 -1.54
CA LYS A 58 -5.51 -7.58 -1.31
C LYS A 58 -6.21 -8.17 -0.09
N GLN A 59 -6.42 -7.38 0.96
CA GLN A 59 -7.14 -7.74 2.17
C GLN A 59 -8.66 -7.50 2.07
N GLY A 60 -9.21 -7.24 0.88
CA GLY A 60 -10.65 -7.07 0.69
C GLY A 60 -11.17 -5.70 1.13
N MET A 61 -10.32 -4.68 1.17
CA MET A 61 -10.71 -3.30 1.50
C MET A 61 -10.50 -2.38 0.30
N LEU A 62 -11.51 -1.59 -0.05
CA LEU A 62 -11.49 -0.73 -1.23
C LEU A 62 -11.22 0.72 -0.85
N LEU A 63 -10.29 1.37 -1.56
CA LEU A 63 -10.13 2.83 -1.47
C LEU A 63 -11.41 3.51 -1.96
N SER A 64 -12.16 4.14 -1.05
CA SER A 64 -13.41 4.86 -1.35
C SER A 64 -13.17 6.35 -1.55
N TRP A 65 -12.22 6.93 -0.82
CA TRP A 65 -11.88 8.34 -0.91
C TRP A 65 -10.43 8.58 -0.51
N TYR A 66 -9.83 9.67 -1.00
CA TYR A 66 -8.56 10.18 -0.49
C TYR A 66 -8.38 11.65 -0.85
N ASP A 67 -7.58 12.37 -0.07
CA ASP A 67 -7.25 13.76 -0.39
C ASP A 67 -6.22 13.83 -1.53
N ARG A 68 -6.63 14.35 -2.67
CA ARG A 68 -5.77 14.51 -3.87
C ARG A 68 -4.77 15.65 -3.74
N LYS A 69 -5.03 16.63 -2.89
CA LYS A 69 -4.22 17.85 -2.71
C LYS A 69 -3.19 17.66 -1.59
N MET A 70 -3.52 16.92 -0.54
CA MET A 70 -2.62 16.64 0.58
C MET A 70 -1.78 15.37 0.38
N GLY A 71 -1.16 15.25 -0.79
CA GLY A 71 -0.22 14.15 -1.08
C GLY A 71 -0.85 12.76 -1.10
N GLY A 72 -2.16 12.68 -1.31
CA GLY A 72 -2.89 11.42 -1.37
C GLY A 72 -3.49 10.97 -0.04
N LYS A 73 -3.49 11.79 1.00
CA LYS A 73 -3.77 11.40 2.39
C LYS A 73 -4.61 12.45 3.13
N PRO A 74 -5.53 12.04 4.03
CA PRO A 74 -5.83 10.67 4.45
C PRO A 74 -6.48 9.85 3.33
N MET A 75 -6.39 8.52 3.46
CA MET A 75 -7.08 7.55 2.59
C MET A 75 -8.20 6.87 3.38
N GLU A 76 -9.37 6.78 2.77
CA GLU A 76 -10.52 6.07 3.30
C GLU A 76 -10.64 4.70 2.63
N PHE A 77 -10.75 3.65 3.44
CA PHE A 77 -10.89 2.28 2.98
C PHE A 77 -12.17 1.64 3.52
N LEU A 78 -13.02 1.16 2.62
CA LEU A 78 -14.25 0.45 2.93
C LEU A 78 -14.02 -1.06 2.94
N ARG A 79 -14.37 -1.74 4.03
CA ARG A 79 -14.37 -3.21 4.11
C ARG A 79 -15.45 -3.77 3.18
N LEU A 80 -15.03 -4.58 2.21
CA LEU A 80 -15.96 -5.29 1.35
C LEU A 80 -16.57 -6.50 2.09
N ASN A 81 -17.72 -6.97 1.62
CA ASN A 81 -18.32 -8.20 2.13
C ASN A 81 -17.39 -9.41 1.91
N ASN A 82 -17.48 -10.43 2.78
CA ASN A 82 -16.59 -11.59 2.72
C ASN A 82 -16.67 -12.38 1.38
N ASN A 83 -17.77 -12.25 0.64
CA ASN A 83 -18.03 -12.98 -0.61
C ASN A 83 -17.70 -12.16 -1.87
N VAL A 84 -16.61 -11.39 -1.86
CA VAL A 84 -16.19 -10.65 -3.06
C VAL A 84 -15.48 -11.61 -4.03
N SER A 85 -16.11 -11.82 -5.19
CA SER A 85 -15.53 -12.65 -6.25
C SER A 85 -14.19 -12.11 -6.77
N PHE A 86 -13.39 -13.01 -7.36
CA PHE A 86 -12.13 -12.63 -8.02
C PHE A 86 -12.35 -11.56 -9.10
N ILE A 87 -13.40 -11.69 -9.91
CA ILE A 87 -13.75 -10.75 -10.98
C ILE A 87 -13.99 -9.35 -10.39
N THR A 88 -14.71 -9.28 -9.26
CA THR A 88 -14.93 -8.00 -8.57
C THR A 88 -13.61 -7.39 -8.09
N LYS A 89 -12.71 -8.18 -7.48
CA LYS A 89 -11.38 -7.68 -7.08
C LYS A 89 -10.58 -7.16 -8.27
N LEU A 90 -10.61 -7.86 -9.41
CA LEU A 90 -9.96 -7.44 -10.64
C LEU A 90 -10.55 -6.12 -11.19
N LEU A 91 -11.88 -5.98 -11.21
CA LEU A 91 -12.53 -4.74 -11.62
C LEU A 91 -12.16 -3.57 -10.71
N LYS A 92 -12.09 -3.79 -9.39
CA LYS A 92 -11.64 -2.78 -8.41
C LYS A 92 -10.17 -2.43 -8.60
N PHE A 93 -9.31 -3.41 -8.89
CA PHE A 93 -7.91 -3.16 -9.24
C PHE A 93 -7.81 -2.27 -10.47
N MET A 94 -8.53 -2.59 -11.55
CA MET A 94 -8.57 -1.77 -12.76
C MET A 94 -9.10 -0.36 -12.47
N HIS A 95 -10.08 -0.23 -11.59
CA HIS A 95 -10.59 1.08 -11.16
C HIS A 95 -9.51 1.91 -10.46
N LEU A 96 -8.72 1.32 -9.55
CA LEU A 96 -7.60 2.02 -8.91
C LEU A 96 -6.56 2.49 -9.94
N ILE A 97 -6.23 1.66 -10.92
CA ILE A 97 -5.24 2.00 -11.96
C ILE A 97 -5.78 3.05 -12.96
N LYS A 98 -7.10 3.26 -13.05
CA LYS A 98 -7.65 4.37 -13.85
C LYS A 98 -7.39 5.73 -13.21
N ASP A 99 -7.27 5.81 -11.89
CA ASP A 99 -6.89 7.05 -11.21
C ASP A 99 -5.41 7.38 -11.48
N LYS A 100 -5.16 8.56 -12.07
CA LYS A 100 -3.81 8.99 -12.47
C LYS A 100 -2.82 9.03 -11.30
N THR A 101 -3.26 9.50 -10.14
CA THR A 101 -2.41 9.65 -8.94
C THR A 101 -2.03 8.29 -8.39
N ILE A 102 -3.02 7.42 -8.23
CA ILE A 102 -2.83 6.05 -7.72
C ILE A 102 -1.97 5.25 -8.69
N ARG A 103 -2.25 5.33 -10.00
CA ARG A 103 -1.46 4.68 -11.05
C ARG A 103 -0.01 5.13 -11.05
N ALA A 104 0.25 6.43 -10.95
CA ALA A 104 1.61 6.96 -10.93
C ALA A 104 2.39 6.46 -9.71
N GLY A 105 1.76 6.45 -8.52
CA GLY A 105 2.34 5.88 -7.30
C GLY A 105 2.67 4.40 -7.46
N TYR A 106 1.72 3.61 -7.97
CA TYR A 106 1.90 2.18 -8.21
C TYR A 106 3.07 1.86 -9.13
N PHE A 107 3.11 2.45 -10.33
CA PHE A 107 4.18 2.14 -11.29
C PHE A 107 5.55 2.61 -10.81
N LYS A 108 5.60 3.74 -10.09
CA LYS A 108 6.84 4.18 -9.45
C LYS A 108 7.34 3.14 -8.44
N ALA A 109 6.45 2.61 -7.61
CA ALA A 109 6.77 1.60 -6.61
C ALA A 109 7.28 0.29 -7.25
N ILE A 110 6.57 -0.22 -8.26
CA ILE A 110 6.96 -1.43 -8.99
C ILE A 110 8.33 -1.25 -9.66
N ARG A 111 8.56 -0.12 -10.33
CA ARG A 111 9.85 0.18 -10.97
C ARG A 111 10.99 0.23 -9.95
N LEU A 112 10.78 0.88 -8.81
CA LEU A 112 11.79 0.98 -7.75
C LEU A 112 12.11 -0.40 -7.16
N ASN A 113 11.09 -1.19 -6.87
CA ASN A 113 11.24 -2.53 -6.32
C ASN A 113 11.97 -3.46 -7.29
N TYR A 114 11.63 -3.40 -8.59
CA TYR A 114 12.33 -4.16 -9.62
C TYR A 114 13.82 -3.75 -9.72
N HIS A 115 14.10 -2.45 -9.78
CA HIS A 115 15.47 -1.95 -9.81
C HIS A 115 16.28 -2.39 -8.58
N ASN A 116 15.68 -2.35 -7.39
CA ASN A 116 16.32 -2.80 -6.16
C ASN A 116 16.60 -4.31 -6.19
N ALA A 117 15.67 -5.12 -6.69
CA ALA A 117 15.86 -6.56 -6.83
C ALA A 117 17.01 -6.89 -7.80
N VAL A 118 17.06 -6.23 -8.96
CA VAL A 118 18.16 -6.38 -9.92
C VAL A 118 19.50 -5.98 -9.30
N LYS A 119 19.56 -4.86 -8.57
CA LYS A 119 20.78 -4.43 -7.87
C LYS A 119 21.27 -5.45 -6.84
N GLN A 120 20.35 -6.04 -6.06
CA GLN A 120 20.68 -7.09 -5.11
C GLN A 120 21.18 -8.36 -5.80
N PHE A 121 20.55 -8.77 -6.90
CA PHE A 121 20.97 -9.91 -7.71
C PHE A 121 22.40 -9.71 -8.26
N ILE A 122 22.66 -8.55 -8.87
CA ILE A 122 23.99 -8.19 -9.39
C ILE A 122 25.04 -8.24 -8.27
N LYS A 123 24.75 -7.68 -7.09
CA LYS A 123 25.66 -7.73 -5.94
C LYS A 123 25.99 -9.17 -5.54
N LYS A 124 24.99 -10.05 -5.52
CA LYS A 124 25.15 -11.47 -5.20
C LYS A 124 25.99 -12.22 -6.25
N CYS A 125 25.85 -11.89 -7.53
CA CYS A 125 26.61 -12.51 -8.62
C CYS A 125 28.06 -12.03 -8.73
N ILE A 126 28.32 -10.74 -8.43
CA ILE A 126 29.65 -10.13 -8.58
C ILE A 126 30.54 -10.33 -7.34
N GLY A 127 30.01 -10.89 -6.24
CA GLY A 127 30.84 -11.32 -5.10
C GLY A 127 31.59 -10.18 -4.42
N LYS A 128 30.87 -9.13 -4.00
CA LYS A 128 31.35 -8.18 -2.98
C LYS A 128 30.40 -8.12 -1.79
#